data_AF-A0A8I0K8H6-F1
#
_entry.id   AF-A0A8I0K8H6-F1
#
_cell.length_a   1.000
_cell.length_b   1.000
_cell.length_c   1.000
_cell.angle_alpha   90.00
_cell.angle_beta   90.00
_cell.angle_gamma   90.00
#
_symmetry.space_group_name_H-M   'P 1'
#
loop_
_entity.id
_entity.type
_entity.pdbx_description
1 polymer ?
#
loop_
_entity_poly.entity_id
_entity_poly.type
_entity_poly.pdbx_seq_one_letter_code
_entity_poly.pdbx_strand_id
1 'polypeptide(L)' 'MQTNLANQTAKGNLQEQKRQQSYQSWHEPALKTLSDLLEGRKANLKKRNHDVNQAAVTRDEFMQGLVDEYG' A
#
# COMPACT_ATOMS: atom_id res chain seq x y z
N MET A 1 33.57 23.61 -20.41
CA MET A 1 33.39 22.86 -19.13
C MET A 1 31.98 23.16 -18.59
N GLN A 2 30.92 22.48 -19.04
CA GLN A 2 29.51 22.80 -18.66
C GLN A 2 28.62 21.55 -18.45
N THR A 3 29.22 20.36 -18.34
CA THR A 3 28.50 19.08 -18.35
C THR A 3 28.08 18.59 -16.96
N ASN A 4 28.64 19.14 -15.88
CA ASN A 4 28.44 18.60 -14.53
C ASN A 4 27.08 19.02 -13.93
N LEU A 5 26.61 20.24 -14.23
CA LEU A 5 25.36 20.76 -13.69
C LEU A 5 24.12 20.08 -14.33
N ALA A 6 24.14 19.89 -15.65
CA ALA A 6 23.07 19.19 -16.37
C ALA A 6 22.93 17.72 -15.93
N ASN A 7 24.04 17.04 -15.64
CA ASN A 7 24.04 15.65 -15.19
C ASN A 7 23.53 15.48 -13.75
N GLN A 8 23.68 16.50 -12.90
CA GLN A 8 23.13 16.49 -11.54
C GLN A 8 21.61 16.68 -11.54
N THR A 9 21.10 17.61 -12.36
CA THR A 9 19.65 17.86 -12.50
C THR A 9 18.92 16.64 -13.09
N ALA A 10 19.51 15.98 -14.09
CA ALA A 10 18.95 14.75 -14.67
C ALA A 10 18.88 13.61 -13.65
N LYS A 11 19.90 13.45 -12.79
CA LYS A 11 19.89 12.43 -11.72
C LYS A 11 18.84 12.73 -10.64
N GLY A 12 18.66 14.00 -10.26
CA GLY A 12 17.62 14.40 -9.32
C GLY A 12 16.21 14.10 -9.83
N ASN A 13 15.94 14.42 -11.10
CA ASN A 13 14.66 14.12 -11.75
C ASN A 13 14.39 12.61 -11.86
N LEU A 14 15.41 11.80 -12.19
CA LEU A 14 15.27 10.35 -12.21
C LEU A 14 14.96 9.76 -10.82
N GLN A 15 15.57 10.30 -9.77
CA GLN A 15 15.28 9.87 -8.39
C GLN A 15 13.85 10.23 -7.99
N GLU A 16 13.38 11.43 -8.33
CA GLU A 16 12.00 11.85 -8.09
C GLU A 16 10.99 10.92 -8.81
N GLN A 17 11.25 10.59 -10.07
CA GLN A 17 10.41 9.66 -10.84
C GLN A 17 10.39 8.25 -10.23
N LYS A 18 11.54 7.75 -9.76
CA LYS A 18 11.60 6.46 -9.06
C LYS A 18 10.83 6.49 -7.74
N ARG A 19 10.87 7.59 -6.99
CA ARG A 19 10.05 7.78 -5.79
C ARG A 19 8.57 7.75 -6.12
N GLN A 20 8.14 8.50 -7.14
CA GLN A 20 6.75 8.52 -7.59
C GLN A 20 6.27 7.14 -8.06
N GLN A 21 7.09 6.41 -8.83
CA GLN A 21 6.79 5.04 -9.23
C GLN A 21 6.66 4.09 -8.03
N SER A 22 7.52 4.26 -7.01
CA SER A 22 7.42 3.47 -5.79
C SER A 22 6.12 3.77 -5.03
N TYR A 23 5.68 5.03 -4.93
CA TYR A 23 4.37 5.34 -4.33
C TYR A 23 3.21 4.71 -5.12
N GLN A 24 3.29 4.73 -6.46
CA GLN A 24 2.29 4.08 -7.31
C GLN A 24 2.28 2.56 -7.15
N SER A 25 3.45 1.93 -6.89
CA SER A 25 3.54 0.48 -6.72
C SER A 25 2.86 -0.03 -5.45
N TRP A 26 2.62 0.83 -4.44
CA TRP A 26 1.95 0.44 -3.18
C TRP A 26 0.44 0.64 -3.20
N HIS A 27 -0.12 1.30 -4.22
CA HIS A 27 -1.56 1.58 -4.29
C HIS A 27 -2.39 0.29 -4.43
N GLU A 28 -2.07 -0.53 -5.43
CA GLU A 28 -2.77 -1.80 -5.66
C GLU A 28 -2.58 -2.80 -4.51
N PRO A 29 -1.35 -3.03 -3.98
CA PRO A 29 -1.14 -3.83 -2.77
C PRO A 29 -2.00 -3.37 -1.59
N ALA A 30 -2.05 -2.06 -1.33
CA ALA A 30 -2.83 -1.50 -0.23
C ALA A 30 -4.33 -1.78 -0.37
N LEU A 31 -4.90 -1.58 -1.56
CA LEU A 31 -6.32 -1.84 -1.78
C LEU A 31 -6.67 -3.32 -1.68
N LYS A 32 -5.81 -4.20 -2.22
CA LYS A 32 -6.02 -5.64 -2.15
C LYS A 32 -5.93 -6.15 -0.71
N THR A 33 -4.87 -5.83 0.02
CA THR A 33 -4.71 -6.26 1.41
C THR A 33 -5.86 -5.77 2.30
N LEU A 34 -6.32 -4.52 2.13
CA LEU A 34 -7.47 -4.01 2.89
C LEU A 34 -8.76 -4.78 2.56
N SER A 35 -8.98 -5.08 1.28
CA SER A 35 -10.15 -5.83 0.83
C SER A 35 -10.15 -7.25 1.41
N ASP A 36 -9.03 -7.96 1.35
CA ASP A 36 -8.88 -9.32 1.87
C ASP A 36 -9.11 -9.38 3.39
N LEU A 37 -8.55 -8.42 4.14
CA LEU A 37 -8.76 -8.31 5.59
C LEU A 37 -10.23 -8.04 5.93
N LEU A 38 -10.89 -7.13 5.18
CA LEU A 38 -12.30 -6.84 5.39
C LEU A 38 -13.19 -8.03 5.04
N GLU A 39 -12.90 -8.77 3.98
CA GLU A 39 -13.64 -9.98 3.62
C GLU A 39 -13.56 -11.04 4.72
N GLY A 40 -12.37 -11.28 5.29
CA GLY A 40 -12.19 -12.18 6.43
C GLY A 40 -13.00 -11.74 7.66
N ARG A 41 -13.01 -10.43 7.97
CA ARG A 41 -13.79 -9.87 9.08
C ARG A 41 -15.29 -10.01 8.85
N LYS A 42 -15.76 -9.70 7.65
CA LYS A 42 -17.17 -9.86 7.24
C LYS A 42 -17.62 -11.31 7.34
N ALA A 43 -16.81 -12.25 6.86
CA ALA A 43 -17.08 -13.68 6.95
C ALA A 43 -17.18 -14.16 8.41
N ASN A 44 -16.27 -13.69 9.27
CA ASN A 44 -16.29 -14.02 10.70
C ASN A 44 -17.52 -13.45 11.42
N LEU A 45 -17.93 -12.22 11.12
CA LEU A 45 -19.15 -11.63 11.69
C LEU A 45 -20.41 -12.37 11.22
N LYS A 46 -20.48 -12.71 9.92
CA LYS A 46 -21.56 -13.53 9.36
C LYS A 46 -21.64 -14.90 10.03
N LYS A 47 -20.50 -15.56 10.26
CA LYS A 47 -20.43 -16.85 10.96
C LYS A 47 -20.93 -16.76 12.40
N ARG A 48 -20.72 -15.61 13.06
CA ARG A 48 -21.17 -15.32 14.43
C ARG A 48 -22.58 -14.74 14.50
N ASN A 49 -23.30 -14.66 13.38
CA ASN A 49 -24.62 -14.05 13.27
C ASN A 49 -24.67 -12.58 13.77
N HIS A 50 -23.58 -11.85 13.58
CA HIS A 50 -23.44 -10.43 13.89
C HIS A 50 -23.52 -9.57 12.61
N ASP A 51 -23.71 -8.27 12.80
CA ASP A 51 -23.79 -7.31 11.70
C ASP A 51 -22.45 -7.22 10.96
N VAL A 52 -22.49 -7.59 9.68
CA VAL A 52 -21.35 -7.61 8.76
C VAL A 52 -20.79 -6.19 8.54
N ASN A 53 -21.60 -5.15 8.75
CA ASN A 53 -21.18 -3.76 8.64
C ASN A 53 -20.25 -3.32 9.78
N GLN A 54 -20.13 -4.11 10.86
CA GLN A 54 -19.17 -3.87 11.94
C GLN A 54 -17.75 -4.38 11.61
N ALA A 55 -17.52 -4.84 10.37
CA ALA A 55 -16.19 -5.25 9.93
C ALA A 55 -15.24 -4.04 9.92
N ALA A 56 -14.30 -4.03 10.86
CA ALA A 56 -13.25 -3.04 10.95
C ALA A 56 -11.87 -3.72 10.96
N VAL A 57 -10.92 -3.06 10.32
CA VAL A 57 -9.51 -3.43 10.26
C VAL A 57 -8.72 -2.27 10.87
N THR A 58 -7.86 -2.57 11.84
CA THR A 58 -7.00 -1.54 12.44
C THR A 58 -5.84 -1.20 11.52
N ARG A 59 -5.27 -0.01 11.68
CA ARG A 59 -4.09 0.40 10.89
C ARG A 59 -2.93 -0.57 11.04
N ASP A 60 -2.67 -1.07 12.25
CA ASP A 60 -1.53 -1.95 12.50
C ASP A 60 -1.72 -3.32 11.84
N GLU A 61 -2.92 -3.88 11.90
CA GLU A 61 -3.26 -5.13 11.19
C GLU A 61 -3.16 -4.96 9.67
N PHE A 62 -3.58 -3.80 9.16
CA PHE A 62 -3.45 -3.47 7.76
C PHE A 62 -1.98 -3.37 7.33
N MET A 63 -1.16 -2.62 8.07
CA MET A 63 0.27 -2.48 7.79
C MET A 63 1.00 -3.83 7.90
N GLN A 64 0.64 -4.66 8.88
CA GLN A 64 1.21 -5.99 9.05
C GLN A 64 0.87 -6.87 7.85
N GLY A 65 -0.40 -6.94 7.42
CA GLY A 65 -0.78 -7.72 6.24
C GLY A 65 -0.08 -7.23 4.97
N LEU A 66 0.15 -5.94 4.87
CA LEU A 66 0.78 -5.32 3.71
C LEU A 66 2.28 -5.61 3.64
N VAL A 67 2.96 -5.65 4.79
CA VAL A 67 4.36 -6.08 4.90
C VAL A 67 4.48 -7.60 4.72
N ASP A 68 3.56 -8.40 5.25
CA ASP A 68 3.61 -9.86 5.13
C ASP A 68 3.39 -10.35 3.70
N GLU A 69 2.55 -9.65 2.93
CA GLU A 69 2.15 -10.04 1.58
C GLU A 69 3.04 -9.39 0.50
N TYR A 70 3.63 -8.21 0.76
CA TYR A 70 4.38 -7.41 -0.22
C TYR A 70 5.70 -6.80 0.26
N GLY A 71 6.07 -6.94 1.54
CA GLY A 71 7.33 -6.44 2.12
C GLY A 71 8.52 -7.37 1.90
#